data_AF-A0A8J5MEB8-F1
#
_entry.id   AF-A0A8J5MEB8-F1
#
_cell.length_a   1.000
_cell.length_b   1.000
_cell.length_c   1.000
_cell.angle_alpha   90.00
_cell.angle_beta   90.00
_cell.angle_gamma   90.00
#
_symmetry.space_group_name_H-M   'P 1'
#
loop_
_entity.id
_entity.type
_entity.pdbx_description
1 polymer ?
#
loop_
_entity_poly.entity_id
_entity_poly.type
_entity_poly.pdbx_seq_one_letter_code
_entity_poly.pdbx_strand_id
1 'polypeptide(L)'
;MSGTPPLLTSVFRCLPVDLQAIPHIPQCVNGFLMPETIDAAVYNDLQAGIRVYVEGYSAEAFVGAAANGHLDVFIWLYENYRRLGHPIDEMVAAAGHGRLQVVKSIVIWLPFLDCDLALRAAAASGHLAVVDGWTYKLWTHH
;
A
#
# COMPACT_ATOMS: atom_id res chain seq x y z
N MET A 1 -25.38 0.47 8.85
CA MET A 1 -25.64 1.71 9.61
C MET A 1 -24.43 2.62 9.39
N SER A 2 -24.54 3.62 8.50
CA SER A 2 -23.45 4.51 8.13
C SER A 2 -23.26 5.58 9.21
N GLY A 3 -22.31 5.36 10.12
CA GLY A 3 -21.85 6.39 11.03
C GLY A 3 -21.00 7.40 10.25
N THR A 4 -21.35 8.67 10.29
CA THR A 4 -20.53 9.74 9.70
C THR A 4 -19.13 9.72 10.35
N PRO A 5 -18.05 9.63 9.55
CA PRO A 5 -16.71 9.52 10.10
C PRO A 5 -16.31 10.83 10.82
N PRO A 6 -15.54 10.75 11.91
CA PRO A 6 -15.17 11.91 12.71
C PRO A 6 -14.36 12.93 11.89
N LEU A 7 -14.56 14.23 12.11
CA LEU A 7 -13.84 15.27 11.37
C LEU A 7 -12.34 15.28 11.72
N LEU A 8 -11.47 15.12 10.72
CA LEU A 8 -10.04 15.34 10.85
C LEU A 8 -9.79 16.84 11.08
N THR A 9 -9.49 17.20 12.32
CA THR A 9 -9.34 18.60 12.76
C THR A 9 -8.23 19.35 12.02
N SER A 10 -7.24 18.63 11.49
CA SER A 10 -6.18 19.17 10.62
C SER A 10 -6.74 19.68 9.28
N VAL A 11 -7.65 18.94 8.65
CA VAL A 11 -8.28 19.29 7.37
C VAL A 11 -9.17 20.53 7.52
N PHE A 12 -9.96 20.57 8.60
CA PHE A 12 -10.85 21.70 8.89
C PHE A 12 -10.07 23.03 8.99
N ARG A 13 -8.89 23.00 9.62
CA ARG A 13 -8.05 24.20 9.82
C ARG A 13 -7.29 24.65 8.57
N CYS A 14 -7.08 23.77 7.60
CA CYS A 14 -6.39 24.09 6.34
C CYS A 14 -7.33 24.66 5.26
N LEU A 15 -8.65 24.53 5.42
CA LEU A 15 -9.62 25.11 4.48
C LEU A 15 -9.70 26.64 4.64
N PRO A 16 -9.83 27.41 3.54
CA PRO A 16 -10.21 28.82 3.59
C PRO A 16 -11.49 29.04 4.41
N VAL A 17 -11.56 30.15 5.15
CA VAL A 17 -12.68 30.47 6.08
C VAL A 17 -14.04 30.44 5.37
N ASP A 18 -14.08 30.90 4.12
CA ASP A 18 -15.29 30.90 3.29
C ASP A 18 -15.80 29.48 2.98
N LEU A 19 -14.90 28.51 2.85
CA LEU A 19 -15.24 27.09 2.64
C LEU A 19 -15.55 26.37 3.95
N GLN A 20 -14.99 26.81 5.08
CA GLN A 20 -15.36 26.31 6.42
C GLN A 20 -16.80 26.68 6.80
N ALA A 21 -17.28 27.83 6.33
CA ALA A 21 -18.63 28.34 6.61
C ALA A 21 -19.74 27.52 5.92
N ILE A 22 -19.40 26.67 4.95
CA ILE A 22 -20.33 25.85 4.19
C ILE A 22 -20.40 24.46 4.83
N PRO A 23 -21.46 24.09 5.59
CA PRO A 23 -21.42 22.95 6.53
C PRO A 23 -21.10 21.59 5.90
N HIS A 24 -21.46 21.38 4.64
CA HIS A 24 -21.24 20.13 3.91
C HIS A 24 -19.85 20.06 3.25
N ILE A 25 -19.17 21.19 2.99
CA ILE A 25 -17.87 21.16 2.30
C ILE A 25 -16.76 20.56 3.17
N PRO A 26 -16.59 20.95 4.45
CA PRO A 26 -15.63 20.28 5.33
C PRO A 26 -15.97 18.80 5.50
N GLN A 27 -17.24 18.41 5.48
CA GLN A 27 -17.66 17.01 5.55
C GLN A 27 -17.36 16.26 4.25
N CYS A 28 -17.57 16.87 3.09
CA CYS A 28 -17.21 16.29 1.78
C CYS A 28 -15.70 16.16 1.62
N VAL A 29 -14.93 17.17 2.00
CA VAL A 29 -13.45 17.12 1.98
C VAL A 29 -12.96 16.11 3.00
N ASN A 30 -13.55 16.05 4.19
CA ASN A 30 -13.25 15.02 5.19
C ASN A 30 -13.60 13.62 4.69
N GLY A 31 -14.74 13.43 4.01
CA GLY A 31 -15.15 12.16 3.41
C GLY A 31 -14.34 11.78 2.17
N PHE A 32 -13.79 12.76 1.45
CA PHE A 32 -12.87 12.52 0.33
C PHE A 32 -11.47 12.13 0.83
N LEU A 33 -11.02 12.72 1.95
CA LEU A 33 -9.75 12.43 2.59
C LEU A 33 -9.81 11.22 3.55
N MET A 34 -11.01 10.85 4.00
CA MET A 34 -11.29 9.62 4.73
C MET A 34 -11.66 8.54 3.71
N PRO A 35 -10.72 7.66 3.38
CA PRO A 35 -10.93 6.65 2.35
C PRO A 35 -12.05 5.70 2.77
N GLU A 36 -13.06 5.49 1.92
CA GLU A 36 -14.14 4.52 2.19
C GLU A 36 -13.65 3.06 2.10
N THR A 37 -12.51 2.83 1.46
CA THR A 37 -11.88 1.52 1.27
C THR A 37 -10.43 1.52 1.78
N ILE A 38 -9.91 0.34 2.10
CA ILE A 38 -8.49 0.20 2.47
C ILE A 38 -7.56 0.58 1.32
N ASP A 39 -7.96 0.34 0.07
CA ASP A 39 -7.19 0.69 -1.14
C ASP A 39 -6.86 2.19 -1.15
N ALA A 40 -7.86 3.02 -0.89
CA ALA A 40 -7.70 4.47 -0.81
C ALA A 40 -6.92 4.89 0.45
N ALA A 41 -6.99 4.15 1.55
CA ALA A 41 -6.19 4.44 2.75
C ALA A 41 -4.71 4.17 2.56
N VAL A 42 -4.41 3.08 1.85
CA VAL A 42 -3.06 2.69 1.48
C VAL A 42 -2.47 3.66 0.46
N TYR A 43 -3.26 4.08 -0.53
CA TYR A 43 -2.83 5.08 -1.52
C TYR A 43 -2.54 6.44 -0.89
N ASN A 44 -3.31 6.84 0.14
CA ASN A 44 -3.19 8.13 0.81
C ASN A 44 -2.33 8.12 2.10
N ASP A 45 -1.60 7.03 2.39
CA ASP A 45 -0.71 6.90 3.57
C ASP A 45 -1.38 7.20 4.93
N LEU A 46 -2.64 6.78 5.08
CA LEU A 46 -3.45 7.03 6.27
C LEU A 46 -3.38 5.86 7.26
N GLN A 47 -2.27 5.77 8.02
CA GLN A 47 -2.00 4.70 9.00
C GLN A 47 -3.16 4.46 10.00
N ALA A 48 -3.89 5.51 10.38
CA ALA A 48 -5.01 5.40 11.33
C ALA A 48 -6.31 4.84 10.70
N GLY A 49 -6.52 5.00 9.40
CA GLY A 49 -7.72 4.55 8.70
C GLY A 49 -7.75 3.03 8.48
N ILE A 50 -6.58 2.45 8.24
CA ILE A 50 -6.40 1.02 7.88
C ILE A 50 -6.99 0.06 8.91
N ARG A 51 -7.07 0.47 10.19
CA ARG A 51 -7.64 -0.34 11.28
C ARG A 51 -9.17 -0.40 11.32
N VAL A 52 -9.87 0.47 10.60
CA VAL A 52 -11.33 0.67 10.73
C VAL A 52 -12.09 0.23 9.48
N TYR A 53 -11.47 0.22 8.30
CA TYR A 53 -12.16 -0.08 7.05
C TYR A 53 -12.12 -1.57 6.71
N VAL A 54 -13.29 -2.20 6.73
CA VAL A 54 -13.49 -3.65 6.56
C VAL A 54 -14.21 -4.00 5.24
N GLU A 55 -14.64 -3.02 4.45
CA GLU A 55 -15.39 -3.25 3.21
C GLU A 55 -14.65 -2.61 2.02
N GLY A 56 -14.35 -3.39 0.97
CA GLY A 56 -13.65 -2.91 -0.23
C GLY A 56 -12.18 -3.34 -0.36
N TYR A 57 -11.87 -4.62 -0.08
CA TYR A 57 -10.54 -5.19 -0.33
C TYR A 57 -10.41 -5.60 -1.80
N SER A 58 -9.37 -5.11 -2.46
CA SER A 58 -9.03 -5.52 -3.82
C SER A 58 -7.55 -5.89 -3.92
N ALA A 59 -7.14 -6.46 -5.06
CA ALA A 59 -5.74 -6.75 -5.34
C ALA A 59 -4.87 -5.48 -5.26
N GLU A 60 -5.50 -4.34 -5.50
CA GLU A 60 -4.91 -3.01 -5.55
C GLU A 60 -4.42 -2.53 -4.18
N ALA A 61 -5.03 -2.94 -3.06
CA ALA A 61 -4.48 -2.67 -1.73
C ALA A 61 -3.12 -3.34 -1.50
N PHE A 62 -2.98 -4.60 -1.92
CA PHE A 62 -1.71 -5.30 -1.82
C PHE A 62 -0.65 -4.62 -2.68
N VAL A 63 -0.99 -4.32 -3.93
CA VAL A 63 -0.08 -3.63 -4.88
C VAL A 63 0.30 -2.24 -4.36
N GLY A 64 -0.65 -1.47 -3.84
CA GLY A 64 -0.41 -0.14 -3.28
C GLY A 64 0.49 -0.19 -2.04
N ALA A 65 0.24 -1.12 -1.12
CA ALA A 65 1.05 -1.29 0.09
C ALA A 65 2.48 -1.71 -0.30
N ALA A 66 2.59 -2.58 -1.31
CA ALA A 66 3.86 -3.05 -1.83
C ALA A 66 4.65 -1.93 -2.54
N ALA A 67 4.00 -1.12 -3.39
CA ALA A 67 4.61 0.01 -4.10
C ALA A 67 5.07 1.12 -3.15
N ASN A 68 4.29 1.42 -2.11
CA ASN A 68 4.60 2.45 -1.11
C ASN A 68 5.57 1.95 -0.02
N GLY A 69 5.75 0.63 0.12
CA GLY A 69 6.65 0.05 1.11
C GLY A 69 6.05 -0.03 2.52
N HIS A 70 4.72 -0.01 2.63
CA HIS A 70 3.99 -0.13 3.90
C HIS A 70 3.98 -1.59 4.35
N LEU A 71 5.14 -2.06 4.79
CA LEU A 71 5.39 -3.48 5.09
C LEU A 71 4.45 -4.03 6.17
N ASP A 72 4.13 -3.23 7.18
CA ASP A 72 3.18 -3.58 8.25
C ASP A 72 1.77 -3.84 7.71
N VAL A 73 1.30 -2.97 6.81
CA VAL A 73 0.01 -3.12 6.14
C VAL A 73 0.04 -4.33 5.19
N PHE A 74 1.13 -4.50 4.45
CA PHE A 74 1.30 -5.63 3.53
C PHE A 74 1.31 -6.98 4.28
N ILE A 75 2.00 -7.08 5.41
CA ILE A 75 1.98 -8.26 6.29
C ILE A 75 0.56 -8.50 6.78
N TRP A 76 -0.12 -7.47 7.28
CA TRP A 76 -1.49 -7.62 7.79
C TRP A 76 -2.46 -8.10 6.71
N LEU A 77 -2.38 -7.54 5.49
CA LEU A 77 -3.16 -7.97 4.33
C LEU A 77 -2.85 -9.43 3.98
N TYR A 78 -1.57 -9.80 3.94
CA TYR A 78 -1.14 -11.16 3.62
C TYR A 78 -1.62 -12.19 4.65
N GLU A 79 -1.55 -11.87 5.95
CA GLU A 79 -1.98 -12.77 7.02
C GLU A 79 -3.50 -13.00 7.04
N ASN A 80 -4.30 -11.96 6.72
CA ASN A 80 -5.75 -12.02 6.86
C ASN A 80 -6.49 -12.30 5.54
N TYR A 81 -5.91 -11.93 4.40
CA TYR A 81 -6.59 -11.88 3.10
C TYR A 81 -5.76 -12.41 1.92
N ARG A 82 -4.73 -13.23 2.18
CA ARG A 82 -3.81 -13.79 1.17
C ARG A 82 -4.43 -14.16 -0.18
N ARG A 83 -5.61 -14.78 -0.17
CA ARG A 83 -6.33 -15.25 -1.37
C ARG A 83 -6.75 -14.15 -2.35
N LEU A 84 -6.74 -12.90 -1.90
CA LEU A 84 -7.09 -11.72 -2.71
C LEU A 84 -5.86 -11.06 -3.34
N GLY A 85 -4.66 -11.44 -2.89
CA GLY A 85 -3.41 -10.90 -3.42
C GLY A 85 -3.06 -11.48 -4.80
N HIS A 86 -2.27 -10.71 -5.53
CA HIS A 86 -1.65 -11.06 -6.81
C HIS A 86 -0.12 -10.91 -6.65
N PRO A 87 0.57 -11.96 -6.17
CA PRO A 87 1.96 -11.84 -5.72
C PRO A 87 2.97 -11.37 -6.76
N ILE A 88 2.72 -11.66 -8.05
CA ILE A 88 3.56 -11.17 -9.15
C ILE A 88 3.45 -9.65 -9.26
N ASP A 89 2.23 -9.11 -9.31
CA ASP A 89 1.98 -7.67 -9.45
C ASP A 89 2.51 -6.91 -8.22
N GLU A 90 2.29 -7.45 -7.03
CA GLU A 90 2.82 -6.93 -5.76
C GLU A 90 4.34 -6.85 -5.77
N MET A 91 5.01 -7.94 -6.19
CA MET A 91 6.46 -8.02 -6.22
C MET A 91 7.06 -7.10 -7.29
N VAL A 92 6.44 -7.02 -8.47
CA VAL A 92 6.84 -6.11 -9.55
C VAL A 92 6.69 -4.66 -9.09
N ALA A 93 5.59 -4.31 -8.44
CA ALA A 93 5.36 -2.98 -7.91
C ALA A 93 6.37 -2.61 -6.81
N ALA A 94 6.61 -3.51 -5.85
CA ALA A 94 7.61 -3.30 -4.81
C ALA A 94 9.02 -3.15 -5.40
N ALA A 95 9.41 -3.99 -6.36
CA ALA A 95 10.71 -3.95 -6.99
C ALA A 95 10.92 -2.68 -7.84
N GLY A 96 9.92 -2.33 -8.66
CA GLY A 96 9.90 -1.12 -9.48
C GLY A 96 9.93 0.20 -8.70
N HIS A 97 9.59 0.17 -7.40
CA HIS A 97 9.69 1.32 -6.48
C HIS A 97 10.81 1.15 -5.42
N GLY A 98 11.66 0.13 -5.55
CA GLY A 98 12.83 -0.04 -4.68
C GLY A 98 12.50 -0.50 -3.26
N ARG A 99 11.33 -1.06 -3.00
CA ARG A 99 10.85 -1.50 -1.68
C ARG A 99 11.41 -2.86 -1.29
N LEU A 100 12.73 -2.91 -1.09
CA LEU A 100 13.50 -4.14 -0.82
C LEU A 100 12.92 -5.01 0.31
N GLN A 101 12.40 -4.40 1.38
CA GLN A 101 11.87 -5.18 2.51
C GLN A 101 10.57 -5.91 2.16
N VAL A 102 9.68 -5.29 1.39
CA VAL A 102 8.46 -5.96 0.91
C VAL A 102 8.83 -7.09 -0.04
N VAL A 103 9.75 -6.84 -0.98
CA VAL A 103 10.26 -7.85 -1.90
C VAL A 103 10.80 -9.07 -1.16
N LYS A 104 11.62 -8.86 -0.12
CA LYS A 104 12.14 -9.95 0.72
C LYS A 104 11.03 -10.74 1.40
N SER A 105 10.03 -10.07 1.96
CA SER A 105 8.90 -10.74 2.61
C SER A 105 8.13 -11.63 1.62
N ILE A 106 7.85 -11.12 0.41
CA ILE A 106 7.16 -11.90 -0.64
C ILE A 106 7.97 -13.16 -0.98
N VAL A 107 9.27 -13.04 -1.21
CA VAL A 107 10.13 -14.19 -1.55
C VAL A 107 10.23 -15.21 -0.42
N ILE A 108 10.29 -14.75 0.84
CA ILE A 108 10.30 -15.65 2.01
C ILE A 108 9.01 -16.47 2.05
N TRP A 109 7.86 -15.87 1.75
CA TRP A 109 6.59 -16.58 1.77
C TRP A 109 6.29 -17.39 0.50
N LEU A 110 6.88 -16.99 -0.62
CA LEU A 110 6.66 -17.57 -1.95
C LEU A 110 8.01 -17.80 -2.65
N PRO A 111 8.80 -18.78 -2.19
CA PRO A 111 10.17 -18.99 -2.69
C PRO A 111 10.23 -19.44 -4.15
N PHE A 112 9.12 -19.94 -4.70
CA PHE A 112 9.01 -20.40 -6.09
C PHE A 112 8.46 -19.34 -7.05
N LEU A 113 8.25 -18.11 -6.60
CA LEU A 113 7.69 -17.04 -7.42
C LEU A 113 8.72 -16.57 -8.46
N ASP A 114 8.29 -16.48 -9.72
CA ASP A 114 9.13 -15.94 -10.79
C ASP A 114 9.44 -14.45 -10.54
N CYS A 115 10.73 -14.12 -10.57
CA CYS A 115 11.25 -12.81 -10.23
C CYS A 115 11.80 -12.04 -11.44
N ASP A 116 11.80 -12.63 -12.64
CA ASP A 116 12.35 -12.00 -13.84
C ASP A 116 11.69 -10.64 -14.12
N LEU A 117 10.36 -10.58 -14.02
CA LEU A 117 9.63 -9.34 -14.26
C LEU A 117 9.94 -8.28 -13.19
N ALA A 118 10.06 -8.69 -11.92
CA ALA A 118 10.38 -7.80 -10.81
C ALA A 118 11.82 -7.26 -10.90
N LEU A 119 12.78 -8.11 -11.24
CA LEU A 119 14.18 -7.70 -11.45
C LEU A 119 14.31 -6.74 -12.63
N ARG A 120 13.61 -6.99 -13.73
CA ARG A 120 13.56 -6.06 -14.87
C ARG A 120 12.95 -4.71 -14.49
N ALA A 121 11.87 -4.71 -13.69
CA ALA A 121 11.27 -3.47 -13.19
C ALA A 121 12.23 -2.70 -12.29
N ALA A 122 12.89 -3.36 -11.33
CA ALA A 122 13.89 -2.73 -10.47
C ALA A 122 15.07 -2.16 -11.26
N ALA A 123 15.59 -2.90 -12.25
CA ALA A 123 16.67 -2.46 -13.10
C ALA A 123 16.28 -1.25 -13.96
N ALA A 124 15.08 -1.28 -14.56
CA ALA A 124 14.56 -0.17 -15.36
C ALA A 124 14.36 1.11 -14.54
N SER A 125 13.97 0.98 -13.26
CA SER A 125 13.80 2.10 -12.32
C SER A 125 15.10 2.52 -11.61
N GLY A 126 16.23 1.84 -11.85
CA GLY A 126 17.52 2.16 -11.22
C GLY A 126 17.64 1.72 -9.75
N HIS A 127 16.77 0.81 -9.28
CA HIS A 127 16.78 0.31 -7.91
C HIS A 127 17.77 -0.85 -7.72
N LEU A 128 19.06 -0.54 -7.86
CA LEU A 128 20.16 -1.52 -7.78
C LEU A 128 20.17 -2.29 -6.46
N ALA A 129 19.75 -1.70 -5.34
CA ALA A 129 19.67 -2.41 -4.06
C ALA A 129 18.70 -3.61 -4.08
N VAL A 130 17.66 -3.58 -4.93
CA VAL A 130 16.76 -4.72 -5.13
C VAL A 130 17.41 -5.77 -6.01
N VAL A 131 18.10 -5.35 -7.08
CA VAL A 131 18.82 -6.25 -8.00
C VAL A 131 19.99 -6.94 -7.29
N ASP A 132 20.84 -6.19 -6.60
CA ASP A 132 22.01 -6.66 -5.86
C ASP A 132 21.62 -7.43 -4.60
N GLY A 133 20.56 -6.98 -3.92
CA GLY A 133 20.01 -7.68 -2.77
C GLY A 133 19.50 -9.09 -3.11
N TRP A 134 19.17 -9.32 -4.39
CA TRP A 134 18.70 -10.60 -4.91
C TRP A 134 19.84 -11.54 -5.32
N THR A 135 20.86 -11.02 -6.02
CA THR A 135 21.96 -11.82 -6.56
C THR A 135 22.86 -12.42 -5.49
N TYR A 136 22.94 -11.82 -4.29
CA TYR A 136 23.88 -12.28 -3.26
C TYR A 136 23.34 -13.33 -2.26
N LYS A 137 22.01 -13.47 -2.11
CA LYS A 137 21.44 -14.20 -0.93
C LYS A 137 20.50 -15.37 -1.21
N LEU A 138 19.99 -15.54 -2.43
CA LEU A 138 19.03 -16.62 -2.76
C LEU A 138 19.60 -17.70 -3.69
N TRP A 139 20.72 -17.43 -4.38
CA TRP A 139 21.41 -18.39 -5.25
C TRP A 139 22.54 -19.18 -4.58
N THR A 140 22.79 -18.98 -3.28
CA THR A 140 23.82 -19.74 -2.55
C THR A 140 23.26 -20.94 -1.77
N HIS A 141 21.97 -21.27 -1.92
CA HIS A 141 21.31 -22.38 -1.22
C HIS A 141 20.51 -23.34 -2.12
N HIS A 142 20.80 -23.39 -3.42
CA HIS A 142 20.35 -24.46 -4.32
C HIS A 142 21.53 -25.29 -4.79
#